data_AF-A0A8K0CQT1-F1
#
_entry.id   AF-A0A8K0CQT1-F1
#
_cell.length_a   1.000
_cell.length_b   1.000
_cell.length_c   1.000
_cell.angle_alpha   90.00
_cell.angle_beta   90.00
_cell.angle_gamma   90.00
#
_symmetry.space_group_name_H-M   'P 1'
#
loop_
_entity.id
_entity.type
_entity.pdbx_description
1 polymer ?
#
loop_
_entity_poly.entity_id
_entity_poly.type
_entity_poly.pdbx_seq_one_letter_code
_entity_poly.pdbx_strand_id
1 'polypeptide(L)'
;MHEKSVNYKNAFRAWKELDIRLKQKNTIDAEYQRIMDMEIQYWKGVLKRIMSIIRLVVSQCLAFSGTTEHLFQPNNGNFLKLVELLSQFDPVMEEHVRRVQRESDKWSVTYLSNNIQDEFINLMGNAILSKIFLDDRQFYPR
;
A
#
# COMPACT_ATOMS: atom_id res chain seq x y z
N MET A 1 4.00 60.07 -19.79
CA MET A 1 3.50 58.90 -20.54
C MET A 1 4.55 57.78 -20.67
N HIS A 2 5.37 57.51 -19.65
CA HIS A 2 6.49 56.53 -19.74
C HIS A 2 6.27 55.25 -18.90
N GLU A 3 5.40 55.31 -17.89
CA GLU A 3 5.08 54.21 -16.97
C GLU A 3 4.31 53.06 -17.60
N LYS A 4 3.31 53.35 -18.45
CA LYS A 4 2.50 52.31 -19.11
C LYS A 4 3.35 51.39 -20.00
N SER A 5 4.42 51.92 -20.62
CA SER A 5 5.34 51.17 -21.47
C SER A 5 6.22 50.19 -20.68
N VAL A 6 6.70 50.60 -19.50
CA VAL A 6 7.52 49.75 -18.62
C VAL A 6 6.68 48.65 -17.98
N ASN A 7 5.48 48.98 -17.49
CA ASN A 7 4.56 48.00 -16.92
C ASN A 7 4.09 46.96 -17.95
N TYR A 8 3.81 47.41 -19.19
CA TYR A 8 3.48 46.50 -20.29
C TYR A 8 4.64 45.54 -20.60
N LYS A 9 5.89 46.03 -20.66
CA LYS A 9 7.08 45.20 -20.89
C LYS A 9 7.32 44.18 -19.77
N ASN A 10 7.07 44.57 -18.52
CA ASN A 10 7.21 43.68 -17.36
C ASN A 10 6.11 42.63 -17.32
N ALA A 11 4.86 43.01 -17.58
CA ALA A 11 3.73 42.08 -17.68
C ALA A 11 3.94 41.08 -18.84
N PHE A 12 4.44 41.55 -19.97
CA PHE A 12 4.77 40.69 -21.11
C PHE A 12 5.90 39.71 -20.81
N ARG A 13 6.94 40.13 -20.07
CA ARG A 13 7.99 39.21 -19.57
C ARG A 13 7.43 38.16 -18.63
N ALA A 14 6.63 38.56 -17.64
CA ALA A 14 6.03 37.63 -16.69
C ALA A 14 5.11 36.61 -17.38
N TRP A 15 4.33 37.06 -18.37
CA TRP A 15 3.49 36.18 -19.19
C TRP A 15 4.33 35.21 -20.03
N LYS A 16 5.41 35.67 -20.66
CA LYS A 16 6.29 34.83 -21.46
C LYS A 16 7.04 33.79 -20.61
N GLU A 17 7.47 34.17 -19.40
CA GLU A 17 8.02 33.24 -18.41
C GLU A 17 7.01 32.19 -17.95
N LEU A 18 5.75 32.60 -17.77
CA LEU A 18 4.66 31.67 -17.44
C LEU A 18 4.39 30.69 -18.60
N ASP A 19 4.34 31.19 -19.84
CA ASP A 19 4.16 30.38 -21.06
C ASP A 19 5.30 29.37 -21.26
N ILE A 20 6.55 29.77 -21.01
CA ILE A 20 7.71 28.88 -21.03
C ILE A 20 7.60 27.80 -19.95
N ARG A 21 7.24 28.17 -18.71
CA ARG A 21 7.05 27.21 -17.60
C ARG A 21 5.94 26.20 -17.89
N LEU A 22 4.83 26.65 -18.46
CA LEU A 22 3.71 25.79 -18.85
C LEU A 22 4.08 24.84 -19.99
N LYS A 23 4.84 25.32 -20.98
CA LYS A 23 5.34 24.49 -22.11
C LYS A 23 6.38 23.46 -21.69
N GLN A 24 7.12 23.71 -20.62
CA GLN A 24 8.16 22.81 -20.11
C GLN A 24 7.62 21.65 -19.25
N LYS A 25 6.30 21.54 -18.99
CA LYS A 25 5.68 20.45 -18.19
C LYS A 25 6.24 20.23 -16.77
N ASN A 26 7.00 21.17 -16.22
CA ASN A 26 7.41 21.17 -14.81
C ASN A 26 6.36 21.88 -13.95
N THR A 27 5.09 21.46 -14.05
CA THR A 27 4.03 21.99 -13.18
C THR A 27 4.04 21.22 -11.85
N ILE A 28 3.60 21.88 -10.78
CA ILE A 28 3.37 21.29 -9.46
C ILE A 28 2.57 19.96 -9.57
N ASP A 29 1.66 19.88 -10.53
CA ASP A 29 0.86 18.69 -10.83
C ASP A 29 1.70 17.47 -11.27
N ALA A 30 2.81 17.68 -12.00
CA ALA A 30 3.67 16.59 -12.43
C ALA A 30 4.43 15.95 -11.27
N GLU A 31 4.87 16.76 -10.28
CA GLU A 31 5.52 16.23 -9.08
C GLU A 31 4.50 15.54 -8.15
N TYR A 32 3.30 16.09 -8.01
CA TYR A 32 2.23 15.42 -7.27
C TYR A 32 1.85 14.07 -7.89
N GLN A 33 1.75 14.01 -9.22
CA GLN A 33 1.49 12.75 -9.91
C GLN A 33 2.62 11.75 -9.68
N ARG A 34 3.88 12.21 -9.74
CA ARG A 34 5.05 11.36 -9.49
C ARG A 34 5.05 10.78 -8.07
N ILE A 35 4.76 11.59 -7.06
CA ILE A 35 4.65 11.15 -5.66
C ILE A 35 3.51 10.14 -5.51
N MET A 36 2.36 10.40 -6.12
CA MET A 36 1.22 9.49 -6.10
C MET A 36 1.55 8.14 -6.74
N ASP A 37 2.20 8.15 -7.90
CA ASP A 37 2.63 6.94 -8.59
C ASP A 37 3.64 6.14 -7.76
N MET A 38 4.56 6.82 -7.07
CA MET A 38 5.51 6.18 -6.16
C MET A 38 4.81 5.50 -4.99
N GLU A 39 3.82 6.16 -4.38
CA GLU A 39 3.06 5.60 -3.26
C GLU A 39 2.21 4.41 -3.72
N ILE A 40 1.61 4.47 -4.91
CA ILE A 40 0.90 3.33 -5.53
C ILE A 40 1.83 2.14 -5.71
N GLN A 41 3.05 2.35 -6.23
CA GLN A 41 4.01 1.27 -6.45
C GLN A 41 4.50 0.68 -5.12
N TYR A 42 4.72 1.53 -4.12
CA TYR A 42 5.06 1.11 -2.77
C TYR A 42 3.97 0.20 -2.17
N TRP A 43 2.70 0.63 -2.18
CA TRP A 43 1.59 -0.17 -1.64
C TRP A 43 1.34 -1.46 -2.41
N LYS A 44 1.49 -1.46 -3.75
CA LYS A 44 1.47 -2.69 -4.55
C LYS A 44 2.56 -3.66 -4.11
N GLY A 45 3.76 -3.14 -3.82
CA GLY A 45 4.88 -3.90 -3.30
C GLY A 45 4.59 -4.54 -1.94
N VAL A 46 4.02 -3.76 -1.00
CA VAL A 46 3.60 -4.24 0.32
C VAL A 46 2.53 -5.34 0.18
N LEU A 47 1.44 -5.05 -0.55
CA LEU A 47 0.34 -5.98 -0.77
C LEU A 47 0.78 -7.34 -1.31
N LYS A 48 1.67 -7.35 -2.31
CA LYS A 48 2.18 -8.60 -2.90
C LYS A 48 2.85 -9.50 -1.86
N ARG A 49 3.58 -8.89 -0.92
CA ARG A 49 4.31 -9.62 0.14
C ARG A 49 3.37 -10.08 1.23
N ILE A 50 2.45 -9.22 1.67
CA ILE A 50 1.39 -9.60 2.61
C ILE A 50 0.59 -10.79 2.08
N MET A 51 0.17 -10.77 0.81
CA MET A 51 -0.53 -11.91 0.18
C MET A 51 0.33 -13.19 0.15
N SER A 52 1.65 -13.05 -0.01
CA SER A 52 2.56 -14.21 0.00
C SER A 52 2.69 -14.81 1.40
N ILE A 53 2.78 -13.98 2.44
CA ILE A 53 2.78 -14.42 3.85
C ILE A 53 1.45 -15.11 4.17
N ILE A 54 0.33 -14.47 3.84
CA ILE A 54 -1.01 -15.00 4.05
C ILE A 54 -1.15 -16.39 3.41
N ARG A 55 -0.75 -16.52 2.14
CA ARG A 55 -0.79 -17.80 1.42
C ARG A 55 0.06 -18.87 2.11
N LEU A 56 1.25 -18.51 2.58
CA LEU A 56 2.13 -19.43 3.30
C LEU A 56 1.45 -19.94 4.57
N VAL A 57 1.00 -19.03 5.44
CA VAL A 57 0.39 -19.36 6.74
C VAL A 57 -0.84 -20.25 6.55
N VAL A 58 -1.74 -19.90 5.60
CA VAL A 58 -2.92 -20.74 5.28
C VAL A 58 -2.51 -22.11 4.73
N SER A 59 -1.57 -22.15 3.77
CA SER A 59 -1.19 -23.42 3.14
C SER A 59 -0.60 -24.43 4.10
N GLN A 60 -0.04 -23.96 5.21
CA GLN A 60 0.54 -24.77 6.27
C GLN A 60 -0.40 -24.97 7.46
N CYS A 61 -1.65 -24.49 7.37
CA CYS A 61 -2.63 -24.53 8.47
C CYS A 61 -2.09 -23.93 9.78
N LEU A 62 -1.23 -22.92 9.68
CA LEU A 62 -0.63 -22.27 10.85
C LEU A 62 -1.59 -21.22 11.44
N ALA A 63 -1.51 -21.03 12.75
CA ALA A 63 -2.25 -19.96 13.41
C ALA A 63 -1.78 -18.60 12.90
N PHE A 64 -2.72 -17.76 12.43
CA PHE A 64 -2.43 -16.41 11.96
C PHE A 64 -1.99 -15.49 13.09
N SER A 65 -2.88 -15.37 14.07
CA SER A 65 -2.77 -14.46 15.20
C SER A 65 -2.16 -15.15 16.41
N GLY A 66 -1.58 -14.36 17.30
CA GLY A 66 -1.15 -14.80 18.62
C GLY A 66 -1.92 -14.08 19.72
N THR A 67 -1.36 -14.05 20.93
CA THR A 67 -1.96 -13.37 22.08
C THR A 67 -1.77 -11.85 22.06
N THR A 68 -0.96 -11.32 21.14
CA THR A 68 -0.73 -9.89 20.94
C THR A 68 -0.78 -9.55 19.46
N GLU A 69 -1.14 -8.31 19.15
CA GLU A 69 -1.24 -7.75 17.81
C GLU A 69 -0.09 -6.79 17.47
N HIS A 70 0.92 -6.70 18.34
CA HIS A 70 2.02 -5.76 18.19
C HIS A 70 3.25 -6.41 17.54
N LEU A 71 3.87 -5.69 16.61
CA LEU A 71 5.18 -6.06 16.06
C LEU A 71 6.24 -6.11 17.18
N PHE A 72 7.15 -7.05 17.04
CA PHE A 72 8.29 -7.32 17.92
C PHE A 72 7.94 -7.74 19.35
N GLN A 73 6.67 -8.01 19.64
CA GLN A 73 6.27 -8.63 20.90
C GLN A 73 6.32 -10.16 20.81
N PRO A 74 6.56 -10.86 21.93
CA PRO A 74 6.41 -12.31 22.02
C PRO A 74 4.97 -12.72 21.74
N ASN A 75 4.77 -13.89 21.13
CA ASN A 75 3.44 -14.46 20.85
C ASN A 75 2.53 -13.56 19.99
N ASN A 76 3.07 -12.85 19.01
CA ASN A 76 2.30 -12.01 18.09
C ASN A 76 1.79 -12.73 16.82
N GLY A 77 1.85 -14.06 16.81
CA GLY A 77 1.33 -14.89 15.72
C GLY A 77 2.31 -15.07 14.56
N ASN A 78 2.06 -16.09 13.74
CA ASN A 78 2.97 -16.45 12.65
C ASN A 78 2.96 -15.39 11.54
N PHE A 79 1.83 -14.71 11.34
CA PHE A 79 1.73 -13.64 10.34
C PHE A 79 2.69 -12.49 10.67
N LEU A 80 2.61 -11.93 11.88
CA LEU A 80 3.48 -10.82 12.28
C LEU A 80 4.95 -11.26 12.40
N LYS A 81 5.24 -12.50 12.81
CA LYS A 81 6.62 -13.03 12.78
C LYS A 81 7.22 -13.11 11.39
N LEU A 82 6.43 -13.47 10.38
CA LEU A 82 6.91 -13.48 8.99
C LEU A 82 7.09 -12.06 8.43
N VAL A 83 6.26 -11.10 8.85
CA VAL A 83 6.43 -9.68 8.52
C VAL A 83 7.73 -9.14 9.12
N GLU A 84 7.99 -9.42 10.40
CA GLU A 84 9.25 -9.08 11.07
C GLU A 84 10.46 -9.71 10.38
N LEU A 85 10.37 -10.99 10.01
CA LEU A 85 11.45 -11.68 9.31
C LEU A 85 11.73 -11.04 7.94
N LEU A 86 10.70 -10.78 7.14
CA LEU A 86 10.87 -10.17 5.83
C LEU A 86 11.43 -8.75 5.92
N SER A 87 11.06 -7.98 6.94
CA SER A 87 11.61 -6.63 7.14
C SER A 87 13.12 -6.58 7.36
N GLN A 88 13.76 -7.70 7.72
CA GLN A 88 15.22 -7.77 7.86
C GLN A 88 15.96 -7.86 6.50
N PHE A 89 15.26 -8.27 5.44
CA PHE A 89 15.89 -8.59 4.16
C PHE A 89 15.23 -7.88 2.96
N ASP A 90 14.00 -7.41 3.10
CA ASP A 90 13.24 -6.77 2.05
C ASP A 90 13.05 -5.27 2.33
N PRO A 91 13.65 -4.37 1.51
CA PRO A 91 13.58 -2.92 1.74
C PRO A 91 12.16 -2.34 1.75
N VAL A 92 11.21 -2.95 1.04
CA VAL A 92 9.81 -2.49 1.03
C VAL A 92 9.16 -2.83 2.37
N MET A 93 9.43 -4.03 2.90
CA MET A 93 8.91 -4.44 4.21
C MET A 93 9.61 -3.73 5.36
N GLU A 94 10.91 -3.45 5.24
CA GLU A 94 11.65 -2.63 6.20
C GLU A 94 11.01 -1.25 6.33
N GLU A 95 10.81 -0.56 5.20
CA GLU A 95 10.14 0.74 5.17
C GLU A 95 8.70 0.64 5.70
N HIS A 96 7.97 -0.43 5.36
CA HIS A 96 6.62 -0.64 5.86
C HIS A 96 6.58 -0.74 7.37
N VAL A 97 7.39 -1.61 7.96
CA VAL A 97 7.49 -1.76 9.41
C VAL A 97 7.89 -0.43 10.06
N ARG A 98 8.84 0.30 9.47
CA ARG A 98 9.26 1.62 9.95
C ARG A 98 8.12 2.65 9.91
N ARG A 99 7.27 2.65 8.88
CA ARG A 99 6.09 3.53 8.81
C ARG A 99 5.06 3.16 9.87
N VAL A 100 4.75 1.87 10.01
CA VAL A 100 3.80 1.37 11.02
C VAL A 100 4.24 1.73 12.44
N GLN A 101 5.52 1.59 12.76
CA GLN A 101 6.05 1.93 14.10
C GLN A 101 6.01 3.43 14.40
N ARG A 102 6.13 4.31 13.39
CA ARG A 102 6.07 5.77 13.58
C ARG A 102 4.64 6.29 13.76
N GLU A 103 3.66 5.58 13.21
CA GLU A 103 2.25 5.98 13.22
C GLU A 103 1.47 5.36 14.39
N SER A 104 2.13 5.05 15.51
CA SER A 104 1.61 4.25 16.64
C SER A 104 0.26 4.69 17.21
N ASP A 105 -0.20 5.91 16.95
CA ASP A 105 -1.48 6.46 17.42
C ASP A 105 -2.60 6.43 16.36
N LYS A 106 -2.29 6.03 15.12
CA LYS A 106 -3.26 5.88 14.02
C LYS A 106 -3.05 4.54 13.34
N TRP A 107 -3.72 3.52 13.89
CA TRP A 107 -3.95 2.21 13.28
C TRP A 107 -4.67 2.24 11.91
N SER A 108 -4.94 3.44 11.36
CA SER A 108 -5.67 3.61 10.12
C SER A 108 -4.77 3.23 8.94
N VAL A 109 -5.13 2.13 8.26
CA VAL A 109 -4.57 1.68 6.97
C VAL A 109 -3.26 0.86 7.05
N THR A 110 -3.05 0.07 8.10
CA THR A 110 -2.01 -0.96 8.06
C THR A 110 -2.64 -2.31 7.71
N TYR A 111 -2.15 -2.94 6.62
CA TYR A 111 -2.47 -4.33 6.26
C TYR A 111 -2.07 -5.36 7.35
N LEU A 112 -1.49 -4.87 8.44
CA LEU A 112 -1.09 -5.62 9.61
C LEU A 112 -2.16 -5.66 10.69
N SER A 113 -3.27 -4.93 10.54
CA SER A 113 -4.36 -4.94 11.51
C SER A 113 -5.14 -6.26 11.55
N ASN A 114 -5.56 -6.68 12.74
CA ASN A 114 -6.37 -7.90 12.92
C ASN A 114 -7.64 -7.90 12.04
N ASN A 115 -8.32 -6.75 11.93
CA ASN A 115 -9.51 -6.63 11.08
C ASN A 115 -9.23 -6.94 9.60
N ILE A 116 -8.11 -6.45 9.06
CA ILE A 116 -7.72 -6.72 7.68
C ILE A 116 -7.24 -8.18 7.53
N GLN A 117 -6.52 -8.71 8.51
CA GLN A 117 -6.12 -10.12 8.52
C GLN A 117 -7.36 -11.04 8.50
N ASP A 118 -8.37 -10.76 9.32
CA ASP A 118 -9.63 -11.50 9.38
C ASP A 118 -10.42 -11.39 8.09
N GLU A 119 -10.48 -10.21 7.46
CA GLU A 119 -11.12 -10.03 6.16
C GLU A 119 -10.46 -10.91 5.08
N PHE A 120 -9.11 -10.95 5.03
CA PHE A 120 -8.40 -11.81 4.09
C PHE A 120 -8.63 -13.29 4.36
N ILE A 121 -8.64 -13.72 5.63
CA ILE A 121 -8.94 -15.10 6.02
C ILE A 121 -10.36 -15.47 5.56
N ASN A 122 -11.34 -14.60 5.80
CA ASN A 122 -12.73 -14.82 5.40
C ASN A 122 -12.90 -14.88 3.88
N LEU A 123 -12.26 -13.97 3.13
CA LEU A 123 -12.29 -13.97 1.67
C LEU A 123 -11.68 -15.25 1.09
N MET A 124 -10.56 -15.70 1.63
CA MET A 124 -9.94 -16.95 1.18
C MET A 124 -10.73 -18.19 1.61
N GLY A 125 -11.27 -18.22 2.83
CA GLY A 125 -12.16 -19.27 3.29
C GLY A 125 -13.37 -19.41 2.36
N ASN A 126 -13.99 -18.29 1.99
CA ASN A 126 -15.10 -18.26 1.05
C ASN A 126 -14.69 -18.71 -0.36
N ALA A 127 -13.49 -18.35 -0.83
CA ALA A 127 -12.98 -18.79 -2.13
C ALA A 127 -12.72 -20.31 -2.15
N ILE A 128 -12.15 -20.86 -1.08
CA ILE A 128 -11.92 -22.31 -0.92
C ILE A 128 -13.25 -23.05 -0.86
N LEU A 129 -14.19 -22.58 -0.03
CA LEU A 129 -15.53 -23.16 0.07
C LEU A 129 -16.26 -23.11 -1.28
N SER A 130 -16.21 -21.97 -1.97
CA SER A 130 -16.82 -21.83 -3.30
C SER A 130 -16.26 -22.83 -4.30
N LYS A 131 -14.94 -23.07 -4.27
CA LYS A 131 -14.30 -24.05 -5.15
C LYS A 131 -14.74 -25.48 -4.83
N ILE A 132 -14.83 -25.84 -3.55
CA ILE A 132 -15.36 -27.14 -3.11
C ILE A 132 -16.83 -27.31 -3.56
N PHE A 133 -17.68 -26.30 -3.33
CA PHE A 133 -19.09 -26.36 -3.74
C PHE A 133 -19.30 -26.36 -5.27
N LEU A 134 -18.36 -25.83 -6.04
CA LEU A 134 -18.37 -25.92 -7.50
C LEU A 134 -17.92 -27.31 -7.99
N ASP A 135 -16.91 -27.89 -7.35
CA ASP A 135 -16.46 -29.27 -7.63
C ASP A 135 -17.57 -30.28 -7.27
N ASP A 136 -18.24 -30.14 -6.11
CA ASP A 136 -19.34 -31.04 -5.70
C ASP A 136 -20.55 -30.98 -6.66
N ARG A 137 -20.83 -29.82 -7.25
CA ARG A 137 -21.89 -29.66 -8.28
C ARG A 137 -21.57 -30.33 -9.61
N GLN A 138 -20.29 -30.58 -9.90
CA GLN A 138 -19.87 -31.33 -11.08
C GLN A 138 -20.06 -32.85 -10.90
N PHE A 139 -20.05 -33.34 -9.66
CA PHE A 139 -20.26 -34.75 -9.32
C PHE A 139 -21.74 -35.13 -9.11
N TYR A 140 -22.61 -34.17 -8.78
CA TYR A 140 -24.06 -34.39 -8.68
C TYR A 140 -24.85 -33.38 -9.55
N PRO A 141 -24.87 -33.57 -10.88
CA PRO A 141 -25.76 -32.79 -11.74
C PRO A 141 -27.22 -33.14 -11.44
N ARG A 142 -28.07 -32.10 -11.29
CA ARG A 142 -29.53 -32.26 -11.23
C ARG A 142 -30.11 -32.60 -12.59
#